data_AF-A0A2V8A6W5-F1
#
_entry.id   AF-A0A2V8A6W5-F1
#
_cell.length_a   1.000
_cell.length_b   1.000
_cell.length_c   1.000
_cell.angle_alpha   90.00
_cell.angle_beta   90.00
_cell.angle_gamma   90.00
#
_symmetry.space_group_name_H-M   'P 1'
#
loop_
_entity.id
_entity.type
_entity.pdbx_description
1 polymer ?
#
loop_
_entity_poly.entity_id
_entity_poly.type
_entity_poly.pdbx_seq_one_letter_code
_entity_poly.pdbx_strand_id
1 'polypeptide(L)'
;MLQGMNIPKTGQNGSVGLLVTKTLVVLGDPSVTTTPEHPRGAMAAIAPRAAQSGSPMTYKGPDGRQYIVVAVSGGNYSGEYISFALPSTGDRPTAGQ
;
A
#
# COMPACT_ATOMS: atom_id res chain seq x y z
N MET A 1 10.62 16.37 4.70
CA MET A 1 11.61 15.29 4.56
C MET A 1 11.73 14.56 5.88
N LEU A 2 11.99 13.25 5.88
CA LEU A 2 12.35 12.55 7.11
C LEU A 2 13.66 13.12 7.63
N GLN A 3 13.74 13.37 8.93
CA GLN A 3 14.90 13.97 9.56
C GLN A 3 16.15 13.11 9.30
N GLY A 4 17.17 13.72 8.68
CA GLY A 4 18.44 13.06 8.40
C GLY A 4 18.47 12.13 7.18
N MET A 5 17.42 12.05 6.35
CA MET A 5 17.40 11.24 5.13
C MET A 5 17.26 12.10 3.86
N ASN A 6 18.18 11.90 2.91
CA ASN A 6 18.08 12.44 1.56
C ASN A 6 17.45 11.37 0.64
N ILE A 7 16.12 11.37 0.56
CA ILE A 7 15.37 10.43 -0.28
C ILE A 7 15.08 11.11 -1.62
N PRO A 8 15.49 10.54 -2.77
CA PRO A 8 15.13 11.08 -4.08
C PRO A 8 13.61 11.02 -4.30
N LYS A 9 13.10 11.68 -5.34
CA LYS A 9 11.66 11.62 -5.67
C LYS A 9 11.25 10.16 -5.90
N THR A 10 10.33 9.68 -5.07
CA THR A 10 9.76 8.33 -5.12
C THR A 10 8.27 8.43 -5.44
N GLY A 11 7.71 7.41 -6.10
CA GLY A 11 6.31 7.38 -6.53
C GLY A 11 6.04 8.17 -7.82
N GLN A 12 4.80 8.10 -8.30
CA GLN A 12 4.35 8.79 -9.51
C GLN A 12 3.78 10.18 -9.18
N ASN A 13 3.42 10.94 -10.23
CA ASN A 13 2.87 12.27 -10.05
C ASN A 13 1.42 12.19 -9.54
N GLY A 14 1.17 12.73 -8.36
CA GLY A 14 -0.13 12.68 -7.67
C GLY A 14 -0.01 12.05 -6.29
N SER A 15 -0.93 12.39 -5.39
CA SER A 15 -0.96 11.86 -4.03
C SER A 15 -2.39 11.61 -3.57
N VAL A 16 -2.65 10.43 -3.04
CA VAL A 16 -3.93 10.05 -2.43
C VAL A 16 -3.73 9.88 -0.93
N GLY A 17 -3.48 11.00 -0.27
CA GLY A 17 -3.31 11.06 1.18
C GLY A 17 -1.95 10.59 1.68
N LEU A 18 -1.62 11.03 2.89
CA LEU A 18 -0.37 10.76 3.58
C LEU A 18 -0.69 10.15 4.94
N LEU A 19 -0.08 9.01 5.24
CA LEU A 19 -0.06 8.43 6.57
C LEU A 19 1.36 8.48 7.10
N VAL A 20 1.56 9.20 8.20
CA VAL A 20 2.84 9.26 8.91
C VAL A 20 2.69 8.56 10.25
N THR A 21 3.57 7.60 10.48
CA THR A 21 3.81 7.01 11.79
C THR A 21 5.22 7.36 12.24
N LYS A 22 5.58 7.00 13.48
CA LYS A 22 6.92 7.29 14.02
C LYS A 22 8.06 6.72 13.18
N THR A 23 7.83 5.60 12.49
CA THR A 23 8.88 4.85 11.78
C THR A 23 8.59 4.63 10.30
N LEU A 24 7.39 4.96 9.84
CA LEU A 24 6.94 4.68 8.47
C LEU A 24 6.14 5.86 7.92
N VAL A 25 6.44 6.23 6.67
CA VAL A 25 5.62 7.13 5.87
C VAL A 25 5.04 6.35 4.72
N VAL A 26 3.72 6.43 4.56
CA VAL A 26 2.95 5.82 3.48
C VAL A 26 2.29 6.93 2.68
N LEU A 27 2.53 6.96 1.37
CA LEU A 27 1.93 7.89 0.44
C LEU A 27 1.04 7.10 -0.52
N GLY A 28 -0.22 7.51 -0.66
CA GLY A 28 -1.11 6.89 -1.63
C GLY A 28 -0.78 7.32 -3.06
N ASP A 29 -0.81 6.40 -4.01
CA ASP A 29 -0.56 6.67 -5.43
C ASP A 29 -1.87 6.58 -6.23
N PRO A 30 -2.26 7.63 -6.97
CA PRO A 30 -3.49 7.62 -7.77
C PRO A 30 -3.37 6.85 -9.08
N SER A 31 -2.15 6.44 -9.46
CA SER A 31 -1.88 5.89 -10.78
C SER A 31 -2.38 4.45 -10.90
N VAL A 32 -3.22 4.22 -11.90
CA VAL A 32 -3.47 2.87 -12.41
C VAL A 32 -2.33 2.52 -13.35
N THR A 33 -1.62 1.46 -13.04
CA THR A 33 -0.59 0.86 -13.90
C THR A 33 -1.09 -0.44 -14.50
N THR A 34 -0.55 -0.85 -15.62
CA THR A 34 -0.89 -2.09 -16.31
C THR A 34 0.36 -2.95 -16.34
N THR A 35 0.30 -4.18 -15.81
CA THR A 35 1.39 -5.16 -15.96
C THR A 35 0.96 -6.25 -16.93
N PRO A 36 1.90 -6.96 -17.60
CA PRO A 36 1.55 -8.06 -18.50
C PRO A 36 0.71 -9.15 -17.81
N GLU A 37 0.91 -9.39 -16.50
CA GLU A 37 0.12 -10.37 -15.74
C GLU A 37 -1.19 -9.80 -15.16
N HIS A 38 -1.29 -8.48 -14.95
CA HIS A 38 -2.48 -7.84 -14.37
C HIS A 38 -2.96 -6.65 -15.21
N PRO A 39 -4.16 -6.76 -15.83
CA PRO A 39 -4.64 -5.76 -16.78
C PRO A 39 -4.78 -4.34 -16.22
N ARG A 40 -4.94 -4.15 -14.89
CA ARG A 40 -5.06 -2.86 -14.19
C ARG A 40 -4.71 -3.00 -12.70
N GLY A 41 -3.87 -2.12 -12.15
CA GLY A 41 -3.62 -2.02 -10.71
C GLY A 41 -2.51 -1.04 -10.32
N ALA A 42 -2.33 -0.71 -9.04
CA ALA A 42 -1.21 0.14 -8.61
C ALA A 42 0.11 -0.65 -8.54
N MET A 43 1.26 -0.04 -8.85
CA MET A 43 2.58 -0.65 -8.66
C MET A 43 2.95 -0.67 -7.18
N ALA A 44 2.44 -1.65 -6.45
CA ALA A 44 2.90 -2.04 -5.12
C ALA A 44 3.30 -3.53 -5.16
N ALA A 45 4.11 -3.98 -4.19
CA ALA A 45 4.48 -5.40 -4.05
C ALA A 45 3.26 -6.34 -3.97
N ILE A 46 2.08 -5.77 -3.68
CA ILE A 46 0.77 -6.39 -3.86
C ILE A 46 -0.06 -5.41 -4.69
N ALA A 47 -0.35 -5.74 -5.95
CA ALA A 47 -1.05 -4.85 -6.87
C ALA A 47 -2.58 -4.91 -6.65
N PRO A 48 -3.22 -3.88 -6.06
CA PRO A 48 -4.69 -3.83 -6.00
C PRO A 48 -5.26 -3.63 -7.41
N ARG A 49 -6.41 -4.24 -7.73
CA ARG A 49 -7.05 -4.19 -9.07
C ARG A 49 -7.58 -2.79 -9.47
N ALA A 50 -7.55 -1.82 -8.54
CA ALA A 50 -8.01 -0.46 -8.73
C ALA A 50 -7.04 0.55 -8.08
N ALA A 51 -7.12 1.81 -8.52
CA ALA A 51 -6.36 2.90 -7.91
C ALA A 51 -6.81 3.13 -6.46
N GLN A 52 -5.90 3.69 -5.67
CA GLN A 52 -6.25 4.18 -4.35
C GLN A 52 -7.16 5.41 -4.48
N SER A 53 -8.26 5.41 -3.73
CA SER A 53 -9.28 6.46 -3.79
C SER A 53 -9.44 7.25 -2.50
N GLY A 54 -8.83 6.79 -1.41
CA GLY A 54 -8.86 7.47 -0.10
C GLY A 54 -7.52 7.43 0.60
N SER A 55 -7.36 8.24 1.64
CA SER A 55 -6.11 8.29 2.41
C SER A 55 -5.84 6.95 3.12
N PRO A 56 -4.58 6.48 3.20
CA PRO A 56 -4.25 5.29 3.96
C PRO A 56 -4.57 5.49 5.44
N MET A 57 -4.99 4.42 6.10
CA MET A 57 -5.26 4.40 7.54
C MET A 57 -4.50 3.26 8.20
N THR A 58 -4.31 3.31 9.51
CA THR A 58 -3.65 2.23 10.25
C THR A 58 -4.32 1.95 11.59
N TYR A 59 -4.30 0.69 12.00
CA TYR A 59 -4.75 0.25 13.32
C TYR A 59 -3.87 -0.91 13.81
N LYS A 60 -3.98 -1.22 15.11
CA LYS A 60 -3.34 -2.38 15.72
C LYS A 60 -4.35 -3.51 15.86
N GLY A 61 -4.04 -4.68 15.30
CA GLY A 61 -4.91 -5.85 15.37
C GLY A 61 -4.90 -6.50 16.76
N PRO A 62 -5.85 -7.41 17.04
CA PRO A 62 -5.89 -8.18 18.30
C PRO A 62 -4.63 -9.04 18.52
N ASP A 63 -3.96 -9.44 17.44
CA ASP A 63 -2.69 -10.17 17.43
C ASP A 63 -1.46 -9.26 17.67
N GLY A 64 -1.69 -7.96 17.89
CA GLY A 64 -0.67 -6.97 18.16
C GLY A 64 0.06 -6.43 16.93
N ARG A 65 -0.29 -6.87 15.71
CA ARG A 65 0.35 -6.40 14.47
C ARG A 65 -0.21 -5.06 14.00
N GLN A 66 0.62 -4.32 13.27
CA GLN A 66 0.17 -3.12 12.58
C GLN A 66 -0.46 -3.48 11.24
N TYR A 67 -1.67 -2.97 11.01
CA TYR A 67 -2.39 -3.10 9.76
C TYR A 67 -2.43 -1.75 9.06
N ILE A 68 -2.22 -1.77 7.73
CA ILE A 68 -2.38 -0.60 6.86
C ILE A 68 -3.59 -0.88 5.96
N VAL A 69 -4.56 0.03 5.99
CA VAL A 69 -5.79 -0.07 5.22
C VAL A 69 -5.76 0.94 4.08
N VAL A 70 -6.07 0.47 2.88
CA VAL A 70 -6.13 1.28 1.66
C VAL A 70 -7.53 1.17 1.08
N ALA A 71 -8.17 2.31 0.83
CA ALA A 71 -9.42 2.38 0.08
C ALA A 71 -9.11 2.37 -1.41
N VAL A 72 -9.72 1.44 -2.15
CA VAL A 72 -9.55 1.34 -3.60
C VAL A 72 -10.91 1.43 -4.29
N SER A 73 -10.98 2.17 -5.40
CA SER A 73 -12.16 2.24 -6.26
C SER A 73 -11.78 2.85 -7.62
N GLY A 74 -12.65 2.74 -8.62
CA GLY A 74 -12.51 3.49 -9.87
C GLY A 74 -13.03 2.76 -11.11
N GLY A 75 -13.54 3.53 -12.07
CA GLY A 75 -14.16 2.99 -13.28
C GLY A 75 -15.28 1.99 -12.95
N ASN A 76 -15.11 0.74 -13.38
CA ASN A 76 -16.07 -0.35 -13.13
C ASN A 76 -15.77 -1.13 -11.82
N TYR A 77 -14.78 -0.74 -11.02
CA TYR A 77 -14.44 -1.40 -9.76
C TYR A 77 -15.19 -0.76 -8.59
N SER A 78 -16.02 -1.55 -7.90
CA SER A 78 -16.73 -1.13 -6.69
C SER A 78 -15.76 -0.83 -5.55
N GLY A 79 -16.11 0.11 -4.67
CA GLY A 79 -15.24 0.49 -3.56
C GLY A 79 -15.00 -0.65 -2.57
N GLU A 80 -13.73 -0.83 -2.19
CA GLU A 80 -13.30 -1.84 -1.22
C GLU A 80 -12.19 -1.28 -0.32
N TYR A 81 -12.13 -1.77 0.91
CA TYR A 81 -10.99 -1.56 1.82
C TYR A 81 -10.11 -2.81 1.85
N ILE A 82 -8.85 -2.66 1.46
CA ILE A 82 -7.86 -3.74 1.52
C ILE A 82 -6.95 -3.51 2.72
N SER A 83 -6.79 -4.55 3.55
CA SER A 83 -5.98 -4.53 4.77
C SER A 83 -4.69 -5.33 4.58
N PHE A 84 -3.55 -4.69 4.80
CA PHE A 84 -2.22 -5.29 4.70
C PHE A 84 -1.55 -5.37 6.06
N ALA A 85 -0.91 -6.51 6.34
CA ALA A 85 -0.03 -6.69 7.49
C ALA A 85 1.18 -7.52 7.10
N LEU A 86 2.28 -7.37 7.83
CA LEU A 86 3.43 -8.26 7.68
C LEU A 86 3.04 -9.69 8.10
N PRO A 87 3.62 -10.72 7.46
CA PRO A 87 3.43 -12.11 7.88
C PRO A 87 3.77 -12.29 9.36
N SER A 88 3.02 -13.16 10.04
CA SER A 88 3.44 -13.69 11.34
C SER A 88 4.83 -14.30 11.15
N THR A 89 5.70 -14.24 12.15
CA THR A 89 7.02 -14.91 12.10
C THR A 89 6.94 -16.39 11.73
N GLY A 90 5.77 -17.04 11.92
CA GLY A 90 5.48 -18.41 11.51
C GLY A 90 5.04 -18.63 10.05
N ASP A 91 4.69 -17.57 9.29
CA ASP A 91 4.18 -17.67 7.91
C ASP A 91 5.20 -17.22 6.85
N ARG A 92 6.47 -17.11 7.23
CA ARG A 92 7.52 -16.74 6.29
C ARG A 92 7.63 -17.87 5.26
N PRO A 93 7.43 -17.63 3.95
CA PRO A 93 7.72 -18.65 2.95
C PRO A 93 9.17 -19.05 3.14
N THR A 94 9.42 -20.34 3.43
CA THR A 94 10.77 -20.88 3.36
C THR A 94 11.22 -20.69 1.93
N ALA A 95 12.11 -19.71 1.70
CA ALA A 95 12.75 -19.55 0.41
C ALA A 95 13.41 -20.90 0.08
N GLY A 96 12.95 -21.53 -1.00
CA GLY A 96 13.36 -22.87 -1.39
C GLY A 96 14.88 -22.99 -1.50
N GLN A 97 15.39 -24.11 -0.98
CA GLN A 97 16.63 -24.72 -1.46
C GLN A 97 16.48 -25.18 -2.91
#